data_AF-A0A661IDL0-F1
#
_entry.id   AF-A0A661IDL0-F1
#
_cell.length_a   1.000
_cell.length_b   1.000
_cell.length_c   1.000
_cell.angle_alpha   90.00
_cell.angle_beta   90.00
_cell.angle_gamma   90.00
#
_symmetry.space_group_name_H-M   'P 1'
#
loop_
_entity.id
_entity.type
_entity.pdbx_description
1 polymer ?
#
loop_
_entity_poly.entity_id
_entity_poly.type
_entity_poly.pdbx_seq_one_letter_code
_entity_poly.pdbx_strand_id
1 'polypeptide(L)' 'MGGIGMTELLIILAIALLIFGAGRLPEIGSGIGKAIRNFRKSIKEPPEIDVTPEEKKLEEKGEEVKKEGGD' A
#
# COMPACT_ATOMS: atom_id res chain seq x y z
N MET A 1 28.39 -13.86 -27.08
CA MET A 1 27.58 -14.60 -26.09
C MET A 1 26.36 -13.74 -25.79
N GLY A 2 25.26 -13.98 -26.52
CA GLY A 2 24.04 -13.17 -26.42
C GLY A 2 23.25 -13.53 -25.16
N GLY A 3 22.93 -12.52 -24.36
CA GLY A 3 22.01 -12.68 -23.23
C GLY A 3 20.57 -12.79 -23.72
N ILE A 4 19.70 -13.29 -22.84
CA ILE A 4 18.25 -13.34 -23.07
C ILE A 4 17.76 -11.91 -23.33
N GLY A 5 17.32 -11.67 -24.56
CA GLY A 5 16.70 -10.42 -24.98
C GLY A 5 15.24 -10.33 -24.54
N MET A 6 14.68 -9.13 -24.67
CA MET A 6 13.30 -8.83 -24.26
C MET A 6 12.28 -9.79 -24.91
N THR A 7 12.49 -10.15 -26.18
CA THR A 7 11.62 -11.05 -26.93
C THR A 7 11.60 -12.46 -26.35
N GLU A 8 12.76 -13.02 -26.01
CA GLU A 8 12.86 -14.37 -25.43
C GLU A 8 12.24 -14.42 -24.04
N LEU A 9 12.43 -13.35 -23.25
CA LEU A 9 11.78 -13.19 -21.95
C LEU A 9 10.24 -13.17 -22.07
N LEU A 10 9.70 -12.48 -23.09
CA LEU A 10 8.26 -12.48 -23.36
C LEU A 10 7.72 -13.84 -23.78
N ILE A 11 8.48 -14.60 -24.57
CA ILE A 11 8.09 -15.97 -24.96
C ILE A 11 8.06 -16.89 -23.73
N ILE A 12 9.08 -16.83 -22.87
CA ILE A 12 9.12 -17.59 -21.62
C ILE A 12 7.96 -17.21 -20.72
N LEU A 13 7.67 -15.90 -20.60
CA LEU A 13 6.54 -15.40 -19.83
C LEU A 13 5.21 -15.93 -20.40
N ALA A 14 5.03 -15.93 -21.72
CA ALA A 14 3.83 -16.46 -22.35
C ALA A 14 3.63 -17.96 -22.06
N ILE A 15 4.70 -18.77 -22.12
CA ILE A 15 4.64 -20.20 -21.76
C ILE A 15 4.31 -20.38 -20.28
N ALA A 16 4.94 -19.61 -19.39
CA ALA A 16 4.64 -19.64 -17.96
C ALA A 16 3.17 -19.26 -17.70
N LEU A 17 2.63 -18.27 -18.41
CA LEU A 17 1.22 -17.88 -18.34
C LEU A 17 0.27 -18.96 -18.85
N LEU A 18 0.67 -19.79 -19.82
CA LEU A 18 -0.14 -20.93 -20.25
C LEU A 18 -0.19 -22.04 -19.20
N ILE A 19 0.93 -22.30 -18.51
CA ILE A 19 1.02 -23.33 -17.47
C ILE A 19 0.29 -22.88 -16.20
N PHE A 20 0.59 -21.68 -15.72
CA PHE A 20 0.06 -21.17 -14.46
C PHE A 20 -1.29 -20.44 -14.63
N GLY A 21 -1.59 -19.94 -15.82
CA GLY A 21 -2.75 -19.08 -16.09
C GLY A 21 -2.47 -17.59 -15.83
N ALA A 22 -3.10 -16.73 -16.63
CA ALA A 22 -2.98 -15.26 -16.52
C ALA A 22 -3.42 -14.70 -15.15
N GLY A 23 -4.32 -15.38 -14.43
CA GLY A 23 -4.82 -14.94 -13.13
C GLY A 23 -3.85 -15.17 -11.96
N ARG A 24 -2.91 -16.12 -12.07
CA ARG A 24 -1.99 -16.47 -10.97
C ARG A 24 -0.89 -15.44 -10.78
N LEU A 25 -0.43 -14.80 -11.85
CA LEU A 25 0.61 -13.78 -11.77
C LEU A 25 0.20 -12.56 -10.92
N PRO A 26 -0.98 -11.94 -11.15
CA PRO A 26 -1.48 -10.85 -10.30
C PRO A 26 -1.74 -11.26 -8.85
N GLU A 27 -2.21 -12.50 -8.62
CA GLU A 27 -2.48 -13.04 -7.29
C GLU A 27 -1.19 -13.12 -6.46
N ILE A 28 -0.15 -13.73 -7.01
CA ILE A 28 1.17 -13.86 -6.38
C ILE A 28 1.86 -12.49 -6.28
N GLY A 29 1.80 -11.68 -7.34
CA GLY A 29 2.39 -10.35 -7.40
C GLY A 29 1.81 -9.39 -6.36
N SER A 30 0.52 -9.49 -6.07
CA SER A 30 -0.13 -8.68 -5.03
C SER A 30 0.39 -9.01 -3.63
N GLY A 31 0.63 -10.29 -3.33
CA GLY A 31 1.21 -10.74 -2.06
C GLY A 31 2.66 -10.28 -1.91
N ILE A 32 3.48 -10.52 -2.93
CA ILE A 32 4.89 -10.10 -2.96
C ILE A 32 5.01 -8.58 -2.91
N GLY A 33 4.17 -7.85 -3.63
CA GLY A 33 4.18 -6.38 -3.66
C GLY A 33 3.86 -5.76 -2.30
N LYS A 34 2.89 -6.31 -1.56
CA LYS A 34 2.59 -5.90 -0.18
C LYS A 34 3.76 -6.19 0.75
N ALA A 35 4.38 -7.37 0.63
CA ALA A 35 5.54 -7.76 1.44
C ALA A 35 6.73 -6.83 1.19
N ILE A 36 7.08 -6.57 -0.09
CA ILE A 36 8.14 -5.64 -0.46
C ILE A 36 7.83 -4.23 0.04
N ARG A 37 6.59 -3.75 -0.12
CA ARG A 37 6.18 -2.43 0.37
C ARG A 37 6.38 -2.28 1.87
N ASN A 38 5.93 -3.27 2.64
CA ASN A 38 6.09 -3.27 4.10
C ASN A 38 7.57 -3.36 4.49
N PHE A 39 8.33 -4.23 3.83
CA PHE A 39 9.78 -4.35 4.04
C PHE A 39 10.52 -3.04 3.76
N ARG A 40 10.20 -2.36 2.65
CA ARG A 40 10.77 -1.05 2.33
C ARG A 40 10.37 0.00 3.36
N LYS A 41 9.13 -0.04 3.88
CA LYS A 41 8.66 0.88 4.92
C LYS A 41 9.47 0.69 6.21
N SER A 42 9.59 -0.54 6.69
CA SER A 42 10.37 -0.88 7.90
C SER A 42 11.87 -0.59 7.81
N ILE A 43 12.45 -0.60 6.61
CA ILE A 43 13.86 -0.21 6.41
C ILE A 43 14.05 1.31 6.37
N LYS A 44 13.03 2.04 5.92
CA LYS A 44 13.13 3.48 5.69
C LYS A 44 12.67 4.31 6.89
N GLU A 45 11.80 3.75 7.72
CA GLU A 45 11.41 4.33 9.01
C GLU A 45 12.43 3.89 10.08
N PRO A 46 13.11 4.83 10.78
CA PRO A 46 13.80 4.50 12.01
C PRO A 46 12.78 3.93 13.01
N PRO A 47 13.18 3.12 14.00
CA PRO A 47 12.24 2.54 14.96
C PRO A 47 11.52 3.65 15.73
N GLU A 48 10.35 4.03 15.28
CA GLU A 48 9.42 4.87 16.02
C GLU A 48 8.80 3.97 17.09
N ILE A 49 9.33 4.08 18.31
CA ILE A 49 8.62 3.63 19.50
C ILE A 49 7.41 4.55 19.60
N ASP A 50 6.27 4.08 19.09
CA ASP A 50 5.01 4.80 19.15
C ASP A 50 4.45 4.69 20.59
N VAL A 51 4.86 5.65 21.43
CA VAL A 51 4.27 5.91 22.75
C VAL A 51 3.42 7.17 22.67
N THR A 52 2.38 7.16 21.85
CA THR A 52 1.35 8.19 21.88
C THR A 52 0.02 7.56 22.29
N PRO A 53 -0.46 7.76 23.54
CA PRO A 53 -1.82 7.40 23.91
C PRO A 53 -2.80 8.21 23.06
N GLU A 54 -3.78 7.52 22.48
CA GLU A 54 -4.87 8.08 21.71
C GLU A 54 -5.77 8.96 22.63
N GLU A 55 -5.39 10.22 22.87
CA GLU A 55 -6.19 11.16 23.66
C GLU A 55 -7.20 11.93 22.80
N LYS A 56 -8.47 11.57 23.02
CA LYS A 56 -9.67 12.43 23.00
C LYS A 56 -10.03 13.16 21.70
N LYS A 57 -10.84 12.44 20.91
CA LYS A 57 -11.83 13.00 19.99
C LYS A 57 -13.10 13.43 20.75
N LEU A 58 -13.06 14.53 21.50
CA LEU A 58 -14.25 15.14 22.13
C LEU A 58 -14.03 16.66 22.31
N GLU A 59 -14.22 17.46 21.25
CA GLU A 59 -14.60 18.88 21.35
C GLU A 59 -14.86 19.45 19.94
N GLU A 60 -16.07 19.20 19.41
CA GLU A 60 -16.58 19.93 18.24
C GLU A 60 -18.11 20.04 18.34
N LYS A 61 -18.61 20.54 19.49
CA LYS A 61 -20.05 20.77 19.71
C LYS A 61 -20.34 22.06 20.50
N GLY A 62 -19.72 23.18 20.14
CA GLY A 62 -19.79 24.41 20.93
C GLY A 62 -20.09 25.74 20.22
N GLU A 63 -20.01 25.85 18.89
CA GLU A 63 -20.01 27.17 18.23
C GLU A 63 -21.27 27.52 17.42
N GLU A 64 -22.43 26.94 17.73
CA GLU A 64 -23.70 27.24 17.02
C GLU A 64 -24.77 28.00 17.85
N VAL A 65 -24.47 28.50 19.05
CA VAL A 65 -25.48 29.21 19.88
C VAL A 65 -24.96 30.54 20.44
N LYS A 66 -25.02 31.62 19.64
CA LYS A 66 -25.39 33.00 20.02
C LYS A 66 -24.96 34.04 18.96
N LYS A 67 -25.48 33.90 17.75
CA LYS A 67 -25.87 35.06 16.93
C LYS A 67 -27.39 35.03 16.86
N GLU A 68 -28.06 35.76 17.74
CA GLU A 68 -29.45 36.28 17.60
C GLU A 68 -29.98 36.76 18.95
N GLY A 69 -30.57 37.97 18.96
CA GLY A 69 -31.16 38.67 20.10
C GLY A 69 -30.22 39.73 20.68
N GLY A 70 -30.27 41.01 20.30
CA GLY A 70 -31.45 41.80 19.96
C GLY A 70 -31.92 42.53 21.22
N ASP A 71 -32.00 43.86 21.09
CA ASP A 71 -32.30 44.92 22.09
C ASP A 71 -31.12 45.50 22.89
#